data_AF-A0A8X8BM48-F1
#
_entry.id   AF-A0A8X8BM48-F1
#
_cell.length_a   1.000
_cell.length_b   1.000
_cell.length_c   1.000
_cell.angle_alpha   90.00
_cell.angle_beta   90.00
_cell.angle_gamma   90.00
#
_symmetry.space_group_name_H-M   'P 1'
#
loop_
_entity.id
_entity.type
_entity.pdbx_description
1 polymer ?
#
loop_
_entity_poly.entity_id
_entity_poly.type
_entity_poly.pdbx_seq_one_letter_code
_entity_poly.pdbx_strand_id
1 'polypeptide(L)'
;MDSQVRVIVKPRFTDEAPDGTLLCPAAQALQDSGGQFGEDKHCKQQLKQHAHVKKVMDNLLVQVTGRKKVVLFSPQDAAYLYLSGDKSEVLDIDSPDLKKYPEFIKAKRYECCLKPGDVLFIPALWFHNTVAEEFGVGVNVFWKHLPSEFYDKTDTYGNKDPLPAARAMQILDRALKAVDELPEEYQDFYARRMVLRIQNKFYRTSLN
;
A
#
# COMPACT_ATOMS: atom_id res chain seq x y z
N MET A 1 -32.69 13.40 8.40
CA MET A 1 -31.23 13.37 8.17
C MET A 1 -30.97 12.15 7.32
N ASP A 2 -30.71 12.38 6.04
CA ASP A 2 -30.61 11.32 5.03
C ASP A 2 -29.16 10.83 4.98
N SER A 3 -28.80 9.95 5.91
CA SER A 3 -27.44 9.41 6.01
C SER A 3 -27.26 8.30 4.99
N GLN A 4 -26.99 8.65 3.73
CA GLN A 4 -26.68 7.66 2.70
C GLN A 4 -25.29 7.06 2.97
N VAL A 5 -25.24 5.73 3.15
CA VAL A 5 -24.00 4.96 3.18
C VAL A 5 -23.41 4.95 1.76
N ARG A 6 -22.17 5.44 1.60
CA ARG A 6 -21.47 5.44 0.30
C ARG A 6 -20.40 4.36 0.31
N VAL A 7 -20.51 3.41 -0.62
CA VAL A 7 -19.49 2.38 -0.84
C VAL A 7 -18.52 2.83 -1.93
N ILE A 8 -17.23 2.84 -1.60
CA ILE A 8 -16.12 3.18 -2.50
C ILE A 8 -15.48 1.86 -2.94
N VAL A 9 -15.90 1.34 -4.10
CA VAL A 9 -15.45 0.05 -4.67
C VAL A 9 -14.30 0.23 -5.67
N LYS A 10 -14.18 1.43 -6.22
CA LYS A 10 -13.00 1.98 -6.89
C LYS A 10 -12.94 3.43 -6.43
N PRO A 11 -11.85 3.92 -5.81
CA PRO A 11 -11.67 5.37 -5.69
C PRO A 11 -11.97 5.98 -7.05
N ARG A 12 -12.77 7.05 -7.12
CA ARG A 12 -12.80 7.84 -8.36
C ARG A 12 -11.36 8.31 -8.57
N PHE A 13 -10.68 7.63 -9.48
CA PHE A 13 -9.34 7.98 -9.90
C PHE A 13 -9.50 9.28 -10.65
N THR A 14 -9.02 10.36 -10.02
CA THR A 14 -8.93 11.74 -10.51
C THR A 14 -9.63 11.99 -11.84
N ASP A 15 -10.68 12.82 -11.85
CA ASP A 15 -11.10 13.50 -13.08
C ASP A 15 -9.84 14.19 -13.63
N GLU A 16 -9.23 13.63 -14.69
CA GLU A 16 -8.19 14.30 -15.43
C GLU A 16 -8.84 15.54 -16.06
N ALA A 17 -8.39 16.73 -15.67
CA ALA A 17 -8.68 17.91 -16.47
C ALA A 17 -8.07 17.68 -17.88
N PRO A 18 -8.71 18.13 -18.97
CA PRO A 18 -8.27 17.88 -20.35
C PRO A 18 -6.85 18.40 -20.70
N ASP A 19 -6.18 19.07 -19.78
CA ASP A 19 -4.86 19.68 -19.93
C ASP A 19 -3.75 18.98 -19.12
N GLY A 20 -4.06 17.87 -18.42
CA GLY A 20 -3.05 17.08 -17.70
C GLY A 20 -2.49 17.73 -16.42
N THR A 21 -3.14 18.77 -15.89
CA THR A 21 -2.70 19.41 -14.64
C THR A 21 -3.31 18.70 -13.42
N LEU A 22 -2.46 18.21 -12.50
CA LEU A 22 -2.88 17.76 -11.17
C LEU A 22 -3.32 18.96 -10.33
N LEU A 23 -4.62 19.23 -10.28
CA LEU A 23 -5.19 20.23 -9.36
C LEU A 23 -5.24 19.65 -7.94
N CYS A 24 -4.21 19.93 -7.15
CA CYS A 24 -4.30 19.92 -5.69
C CYS A 24 -4.54 21.37 -5.22
N PRO A 25 -5.75 21.75 -4.77
CA PRO A 25 -6.02 23.11 -4.29
C PRO A 25 -5.21 23.50 -3.04
N ALA A 26 -4.51 22.56 -2.40
CA ALA A 26 -3.69 22.83 -1.22
C ALA A 26 -2.32 23.46 -1.54
N ALA A 27 -1.86 23.42 -2.80
CA ALA A 27 -0.56 23.98 -3.17
C ALA A 27 -0.58 25.50 -3.40
N GLN A 28 -1.74 26.10 -3.71
CA GLN A 28 -1.84 27.52 -4.03
C GLN A 28 -1.98 28.43 -2.79
N ALA A 29 -2.30 27.88 -1.62
CA ALA A 29 -2.56 28.68 -0.41
C ALA A 29 -1.30 29.07 0.40
N LEU A 30 -0.10 28.67 -0.04
CA LEU A 30 1.15 28.89 0.69
C LEU A 30 2.02 30.05 0.14
N GLN A 31 1.58 30.75 -0.91
CA GLN A 31 2.33 31.91 -1.46
C GLN A 31 1.75 33.27 -1.05
N ASP A 32 0.53 33.33 -0.51
CA ASP A 32 -0.19 34.60 -0.29
C ASP A 32 -0.32 35.03 1.19
N SER A 33 0.28 34.32 2.15
CA SER A 33 0.25 34.72 3.57
C SER A 33 1.64 35.07 4.11
N GLY A 34 2.09 36.28 3.80
CA GLY A 34 3.21 36.97 4.47
C GLY A 34 2.87 37.33 5.93
N GLY A 35 2.63 36.33 6.78
CA GLY A 35 2.29 36.50 8.18
C GLY A 35 3.18 35.65 9.10
N GLN A 36 4.05 36.30 9.85
CA GLN A 36 4.78 35.70 10.97
C GLN A 36 3.77 35.23 12.03
N PHE A 37 3.65 33.92 12.22
CA PHE A 37 3.08 33.33 13.43
C PHE A 37 4.03 32.24 13.93
N GLY A 38 4.44 32.37 15.19
CA GLY A 38 5.44 31.52 15.82
C GLY A 38 5.07 30.04 15.75
N GLU A 39 6.02 29.24 15.29
CA GLU A 39 5.93 27.78 15.28
C GLU A 39 6.03 27.25 16.72
N ASP A 40 4.87 26.98 17.32
CA ASP A 40 4.80 26.19 18.54
C ASP A 40 4.89 24.70 18.16
N LYS A 41 6.11 24.15 18.21
CA LYS A 41 6.49 22.81 17.71
C LYS A 41 6.00 21.64 18.59
N HIS A 42 4.87 21.76 19.29
CA HIS A 42 4.49 20.81 20.35
C HIS A 42 3.18 20.03 20.19
N CYS A 43 2.33 20.22 19.15
CA CYS A 43 1.09 19.44 19.09
C CYS A 43 0.53 19.18 17.68
N LYS A 44 1.25 18.39 16.87
CA LYS A 44 0.65 17.66 15.73
C LYS A 44 1.28 16.27 15.61
N GLN A 45 1.09 15.43 16.64
CA GLN A 45 1.26 14.00 16.46
C GLN A 45 0.07 13.49 15.64
N GLN A 46 0.09 13.71 14.32
CA GLN A 46 -0.84 13.02 13.43
C GLN A 46 -0.61 11.53 13.64
N LEU A 47 -1.67 10.81 14.00
CA LEU A 47 -1.64 9.35 14.09
C LEU A 47 -1.55 8.78 12.66
N LYS A 48 -0.33 8.75 12.13
CA LYS A 48 0.01 8.00 10.92
C LYS A 48 0.07 6.53 11.32
N GLN A 49 -0.90 5.72 10.88
CA GLN A 49 -0.70 4.27 10.94
C GLN A 49 0.41 3.93 9.93
N HIS A 50 1.51 3.38 10.43
CA HIS A 50 2.76 3.24 9.69
C HIS A 50 2.59 2.45 8.38
N ALA A 51 3.20 3.00 7.32
CA ALA A 51 3.71 2.40 6.09
C ALA A 51 3.08 1.08 5.59
N HIS A 52 2.27 1.20 4.53
CA HIS A 52 1.90 0.18 3.54
C HIS A 52 1.82 -1.26 4.07
N VAL A 53 0.77 -1.57 4.80
CA VAL A 53 0.53 -2.96 5.24
C VAL A 53 -0.18 -3.72 4.14
N LYS A 54 0.41 -4.83 3.69
CA LYS A 54 -0.30 -5.82 2.88
C LYS A 54 -1.17 -6.68 3.81
N LYS A 55 -2.45 -6.86 3.46
CA LYS A 55 -3.33 -7.85 4.10
C LYS A 55 -3.62 -8.99 3.14
N VAL A 56 -3.70 -10.22 3.64
CA VAL A 56 -3.95 -11.42 2.82
C VAL A 56 -5.44 -11.70 2.65
N MET A 57 -6.26 -11.02 3.44
CA MET A 57 -7.72 -11.04 3.39
C MET A 57 -8.27 -9.77 2.75
N ASP A 58 -9.45 -9.88 2.17
CA ASP A 58 -10.24 -8.73 1.74
C ASP A 58 -10.69 -7.95 3.00
N ASN A 59 -10.86 -6.63 2.86
CA ASN A 59 -11.22 -5.75 3.96
C ASN A 59 -12.28 -4.72 3.57
N LEU A 60 -13.24 -4.47 4.47
CA LEU A 60 -14.11 -3.30 4.44
C LEU A 60 -13.73 -2.37 5.58
N LEU A 61 -13.23 -1.19 5.23
CA LEU A 61 -12.98 -0.10 6.16
C LEU A 61 -14.19 0.83 6.21
N VAL A 62 -14.97 0.74 7.28
CA VAL A 62 -16.13 1.58 7.56
C VAL A 62 -15.70 2.75 8.43
N GLN A 63 -15.87 3.99 7.96
CA GLN A 63 -15.59 5.18 8.74
C GLN A 63 -16.85 5.60 9.50
N VAL A 64 -16.87 5.43 10.82
CA VAL A 64 -18.06 5.68 11.66
C VAL A 64 -18.13 7.15 12.05
N THR A 65 -17.02 7.74 12.51
CA THR A 65 -16.92 9.15 12.89
C THR A 65 -15.58 9.74 12.48
N GLY A 66 -15.48 11.07 12.33
CA GLY A 66 -14.27 11.77 11.89
C GLY A 66 -13.87 11.46 10.43
N ARG A 67 -12.87 12.19 9.94
CA ARG A 67 -12.31 12.03 8.59
C ARG A 67 -11.00 11.26 8.58
N LYS A 68 -10.83 10.44 7.55
CA LYS A 68 -9.63 9.63 7.35
C LYS A 68 -9.19 9.67 5.88
N LYS A 69 -7.97 10.13 5.65
CA LYS A 69 -7.29 9.98 4.35
C LYS A 69 -6.77 8.56 4.22
N VAL A 70 -7.06 7.92 3.10
CA VAL A 70 -6.56 6.58 2.76
C VAL A 70 -5.87 6.62 1.42
N VAL A 71 -4.64 6.14 1.39
CA VAL A 71 -3.84 6.01 0.17
C VAL A 71 -3.59 4.53 -0.09
N LEU A 72 -3.84 4.07 -1.31
CA LEU A 72 -3.65 2.68 -1.74
C LEU A 72 -2.62 2.58 -2.86
N PHE A 73 -1.94 1.44 -2.92
CA PHE A 73 -1.03 1.07 -4.01
C PHE A 73 -1.36 -0.34 -4.50
N SER A 74 -1.18 -0.55 -5.80
CA SER A 74 -1.46 -1.84 -6.44
C SER A 74 -0.55 -2.93 -5.87
N PRO A 75 -1.01 -4.19 -5.75
CA PRO A 75 -0.14 -5.32 -5.45
C PRO A 75 1.03 -5.46 -6.45
N GLN A 76 0.85 -4.97 -7.69
CA GLN A 76 1.89 -4.99 -8.73
C GLN A 76 3.01 -3.98 -8.48
N ASP A 77 2.77 -2.96 -7.67
CA ASP A 77 3.76 -1.93 -7.32
C ASP A 77 4.69 -2.38 -6.18
N ALA A 78 4.60 -3.64 -5.72
CA ALA A 78 5.39 -4.18 -4.61
C ALA A 78 6.90 -3.92 -4.75
N ALA A 79 7.43 -3.97 -5.98
CA ALA A 79 8.85 -3.71 -6.26
C ALA A 79 9.27 -2.25 -5.98
N TYR A 80 8.34 -1.30 -6.06
CA TYR A 80 8.59 0.13 -5.86
C TYR A 80 8.37 0.57 -4.41
N LEU A 81 7.77 -0.29 -3.58
CA LEU A 81 7.39 0.04 -2.21
C LEU A 81 8.45 -0.32 -1.16
N TYR A 82 9.60 -0.87 -1.55
CA TYR A 82 10.70 -1.20 -0.61
C TYR A 82 10.20 -1.97 0.62
N LEU A 83 9.75 -3.20 0.39
CA LEU A 83 9.07 -3.99 1.42
C LEU A 83 10.06 -4.71 2.33
N SER A 84 9.82 -4.64 3.63
CA SER A 84 10.42 -5.48 4.66
C SER A 84 9.31 -6.30 5.33
N GLY A 85 9.12 -7.53 4.85
CA GLY A 85 7.98 -8.36 5.24
C GLY A 85 6.68 -7.85 4.63
N ASP A 86 5.70 -7.52 5.47
CA ASP A 86 4.37 -7.02 5.07
C ASP A 86 4.25 -5.49 5.08
N LYS A 87 5.34 -4.77 5.38
CA LYS A 87 5.39 -3.31 5.50
C LYS A 87 6.39 -2.70 4.52
N SER A 88 6.14 -1.46 4.12
CA SER A 88 7.12 -0.65 3.40
C SER A 88 8.07 0.06 4.36
N GLU A 89 9.29 0.29 3.91
CA GLU A 89 10.24 1.17 4.60
C GLU A 89 9.97 2.67 4.36
N VAL A 90 9.14 3.03 3.39
CA VAL A 90 8.80 4.42 3.08
C VAL A 90 7.76 4.93 4.09
N LEU A 91 8.22 5.69 5.09
CA LEU A 91 7.38 6.16 6.19
C LEU A 91 6.55 7.40 5.85
N ASP A 92 7.12 8.34 5.09
CA ASP A 92 6.42 9.53 4.62
C ASP A 92 6.15 9.43 3.12
N ILE A 93 4.88 9.19 2.78
CA ILE A 93 4.43 8.98 1.40
C ILE A 93 4.07 10.29 0.69
N ASP A 94 3.87 11.35 1.46
CA ASP A 94 3.56 12.69 0.93
C ASP A 94 4.86 13.44 0.60
N SER A 95 5.96 13.12 1.30
CA SER A 95 7.31 13.63 1.00
C SER A 95 8.38 12.52 1.16
N PRO A 96 8.44 11.55 0.23
CA PRO A 96 9.38 10.43 0.33
C PRO A 96 10.85 10.89 0.17
N ASP A 97 11.77 10.26 0.91
CA ASP A 97 13.21 10.42 0.69
C ASP A 97 13.63 9.67 -0.59
N LEU A 98 13.57 10.37 -1.73
CA LEU A 98 13.92 9.81 -3.03
C LEU A 98 15.43 9.54 -3.20
N LYS A 99 16.29 10.00 -2.29
CA LYS A 99 17.70 9.57 -2.29
C LYS A 99 17.83 8.14 -1.78
N LYS A 100 17.02 7.77 -0.78
CA LYS A 100 16.99 6.41 -0.22
C LYS A 100 16.07 5.48 -1.00
N TYR A 101 14.94 6.00 -1.50
CA TYR A 101 13.87 5.25 -2.15
C TYR A 101 13.54 5.79 -3.56
N PRO A 102 14.51 5.84 -4.49
CA PRO A 102 14.34 6.48 -5.80
C PRO A 102 13.20 5.88 -6.64
N GLU A 103 12.94 4.59 -6.51
CA GLU A 103 11.95 3.87 -7.31
C GLU A 103 10.51 4.09 -6.82
N PHE A 104 10.33 4.65 -5.62
CA PHE A 104 9.00 4.85 -5.03
C PHE A 104 8.11 5.75 -5.89
N ILE A 105 8.71 6.69 -6.63
CA ILE A 105 7.98 7.57 -7.56
C ILE A 105 7.27 6.81 -8.69
N LYS A 106 7.66 5.56 -8.97
CA LYS A 106 7.03 4.70 -9.98
C LYS A 106 5.78 4.00 -9.45
N ALA A 107 5.57 3.97 -8.12
CA ALA A 107 4.40 3.36 -7.51
C ALA A 107 3.14 4.21 -7.78
N LYS A 108 2.09 3.60 -8.32
CA LYS A 108 0.87 4.34 -8.65
C LYS A 108 0.02 4.54 -7.39
N ARG A 109 -0.06 5.80 -6.99
CA ARG A 109 -0.85 6.25 -5.83
C ARG A 109 -2.34 6.36 -6.17
N TYR A 110 -3.18 5.76 -5.32
CA TYR A 110 -4.62 5.92 -5.34
C TYR A 110 -5.09 6.53 -4.02
N GLU A 111 -5.99 7.51 -4.03
CA GLU A 111 -6.32 8.25 -2.81
C GLU A 111 -7.83 8.48 -2.66
N CYS A 112 -8.32 8.41 -1.42
CA CYS A 112 -9.64 8.88 -1.05
C CYS A 112 -9.66 9.43 0.39
N CYS A 113 -10.60 10.32 0.67
CA CYS A 113 -10.90 10.79 2.03
C CYS A 113 -12.25 10.23 2.46
N LEU A 114 -12.24 9.37 3.48
CA LEU A 114 -13.43 8.79 4.08
C LEU A 114 -14.08 9.77 5.05
N LYS A 115 -15.37 9.99 4.85
CA LYS A 115 -16.26 10.75 5.75
C LYS A 115 -17.07 9.79 6.61
N PRO A 116 -17.70 10.26 7.71
CA PRO A 116 -18.63 9.45 8.49
C PRO A 116 -19.72 8.84 7.58
N GLY A 117 -19.89 7.53 7.64
CA GLY A 117 -20.82 6.76 6.80
C GLY A 117 -20.22 6.18 5.51
N ASP A 118 -19.00 6.57 5.14
CA ASP A 118 -18.30 5.98 3.98
C ASP A 118 -17.76 4.59 4.32
N VAL A 119 -17.80 3.71 3.33
CA VAL A 119 -17.22 2.36 3.38
C VAL A 119 -16.25 2.19 2.22
N LEU A 120 -15.00 1.86 2.52
CA LEU A 120 -13.96 1.57 1.53
C LEU A 120 -13.72 0.07 1.45
N PHE A 121 -13.83 -0.48 0.25
CA PHE A 121 -13.38 -1.83 -0.03
C PHE A 121 -11.89 -1.84 -0.37
N ILE A 122 -11.11 -2.65 0.35
CA ILE A 122 -9.68 -2.85 0.11
C ILE A 122 -9.49 -4.33 -0.23
N PRO A 123 -9.23 -4.68 -1.51
CA PRO A 123 -9.01 -6.06 -1.88
C PRO A 123 -7.75 -6.63 -1.23
N ALA A 124 -7.71 -7.94 -1.05
CA ALA A 124 -6.53 -8.64 -0.58
C ALA A 124 -5.29 -8.24 -1.40
N LEU A 125 -4.15 -8.17 -0.71
CA LEU A 125 -2.83 -7.78 -1.20
C LEU A 125 -2.64 -6.29 -1.51
N TRP A 126 -3.67 -5.46 -1.43
CA TRP A 126 -3.50 -4.02 -1.64
C TRP A 126 -2.80 -3.37 -0.45
N PHE A 127 -1.73 -2.64 -0.77
CA PHE A 127 -1.03 -1.83 0.21
C PHE A 127 -1.86 -0.60 0.52
N HIS A 128 -1.96 -0.21 1.78
CA HIS A 128 -2.67 0.99 2.18
C HIS A 128 -1.96 1.72 3.32
N ASN A 129 -2.06 3.05 3.31
CA ASN A 129 -1.67 3.94 4.39
C ASN A 129 -2.90 4.74 4.82
N THR A 130 -3.09 4.93 6.13
CA THR A 130 -4.21 5.73 6.63
C THR A 130 -3.71 6.82 7.57
N VAL A 131 -4.27 8.01 7.40
CA VAL A 131 -4.00 9.18 8.24
C VAL A 131 -5.35 9.68 8.76
N ALA A 132 -5.49 9.74 10.07
CA ALA A 132 -6.63 10.40 10.69
C ALA A 132 -6.46 11.92 10.53
N GLU A 133 -7.37 12.55 9.78
CA GLU A 133 -7.41 14.01 9.61
C GLU A 133 -8.14 14.68 10.78
N GLU A 134 -9.10 13.96 11.35
CA GLU A 134 -9.85 14.34 12.54
C GLU A 134 -9.86 13.17 13.54
N PHE A 135 -10.18 13.44 14.80
CA PHE A 135 -10.49 12.37 15.75
C PHE A 135 -11.73 11.59 15.27
N GLY A 136 -11.62 10.27 15.23
CA GLY A 136 -12.66 9.45 14.65
C GLY A 136 -12.52 7.96 14.93
N VAL A 137 -13.61 7.23 14.77
CA VAL A 137 -13.68 5.78 14.92
C VAL A 137 -13.92 5.16 13.55
N GLY A 138 -13.14 4.14 13.22
CA GLY A 138 -13.35 3.31 12.04
C GLY A 138 -13.31 1.82 12.40
N VAL A 139 -14.10 1.03 11.70
CA VAL A 139 -14.21 -0.42 11.88
C VAL A 139 -13.72 -1.10 10.61
N ASN A 140 -12.83 -2.09 10.77
CA ASN A 140 -12.38 -2.94 9.67
C ASN A 140 -13.04 -4.32 9.81
N VAL A 141 -13.55 -4.86 8.70
CA VAL A 141 -14.09 -6.21 8.63
C VAL A 141 -13.30 -6.99 7.60
N PHE A 142 -12.56 -8.01 8.06
CA PHE A 142 -11.77 -8.88 7.21
C PHE A 142 -12.49 -10.19 6.92
N TRP A 143 -12.36 -10.70 5.69
CA TRP A 143 -12.84 -12.04 5.35
C TRP A 143 -11.92 -12.73 4.33
N LYS A 144 -12.03 -14.06 4.30
CA LYS A 144 -11.25 -14.91 3.41
C LYS A 144 -11.81 -14.83 1.99
N HIS A 145 -10.97 -14.42 1.06
CA HIS A 145 -11.26 -14.46 -0.38
C HIS A 145 -11.05 -15.86 -0.97
N LEU A 146 -10.03 -16.57 -0.48
CA LEU A 146 -9.69 -17.92 -0.91
C LEU A 146 -10.37 -18.96 -0.01
N PRO A 147 -10.41 -20.25 -0.42
CA PRO A 147 -10.80 -21.34 0.46
C PRO A 147 -9.97 -21.37 1.76
N SER A 148 -10.61 -21.75 2.87
CA SER A 148 -10.03 -21.60 4.21
C SER A 148 -8.73 -22.38 4.44
N GLU A 149 -8.51 -23.47 3.69
CA GLU A 149 -7.32 -24.30 3.71
C GLU A 149 -6.06 -23.62 3.19
N PHE A 150 -6.19 -22.51 2.47
CA PHE A 150 -5.04 -21.74 2.00
C PHE A 150 -4.45 -20.81 3.07
N TYR A 151 -5.18 -20.58 4.16
CA TYR A 151 -4.76 -19.67 5.24
C TYR A 151 -4.12 -20.44 6.40
N ASP A 152 -3.11 -19.84 7.02
CA ASP A 152 -2.53 -20.36 8.25
C ASP A 152 -3.56 -20.28 9.40
N LYS A 153 -3.86 -21.42 10.03
CA LYS A 153 -4.83 -21.51 11.14
C LYS A 153 -4.38 -20.74 12.38
N THR A 154 -3.08 -20.49 12.52
CA THR A 154 -2.49 -19.73 13.62
C THR A 154 -2.45 -18.22 13.34
N ASP A 155 -2.81 -17.78 12.13
CA ASP A 155 -2.89 -16.37 11.79
C ASP A 155 -4.21 -15.77 12.27
N THR A 156 -4.17 -15.12 13.43
CA THR A 156 -5.33 -14.40 13.98
C THR A 156 -5.51 -13.00 13.40
N TYR A 157 -4.52 -12.47 12.67
CA TYR A 157 -4.49 -11.07 12.25
C TYR A 157 -4.61 -10.87 10.72
N GLY A 158 -4.41 -11.94 9.94
CA GLY A 158 -4.54 -11.92 8.47
C GLY A 158 -3.32 -11.38 7.74
N ASN A 159 -2.14 -11.46 8.35
CA ASN A 159 -0.88 -10.97 7.77
C ASN A 159 0.00 -12.09 7.24
N LYS A 160 -0.16 -13.33 7.72
CA LYS A 160 0.67 -14.44 7.25
C LYS A 160 0.29 -14.79 5.83
N ASP A 161 1.30 -14.98 5.00
CA ASP A 161 1.09 -15.39 3.61
C ASP A 161 0.31 -16.71 3.52
N PRO A 162 -0.45 -16.92 2.43
CA PRO A 162 -1.11 -18.19 2.19
C PRO A 162 -0.10 -19.34 2.21
N LEU A 163 -0.52 -20.51 2.71
CA LEU A 163 0.37 -21.67 2.93
C LEU A 163 1.19 -22.07 1.68
N PRO A 164 0.65 -22.07 0.44
CA PRO A 164 1.47 -22.32 -0.74
C PRO A 164 2.53 -21.24 -0.99
N ALA A 165 2.23 -19.96 -0.76
CA ALA A 165 3.18 -18.87 -0.92
C ALA A 165 4.29 -18.96 0.13
N ALA A 166 3.94 -19.17 1.40
CA ALA A 166 4.92 -19.37 2.48
C ALA A 166 5.87 -20.55 2.18
N ARG A 167 5.35 -21.68 1.72
CA ARG A 167 6.17 -22.83 1.30
C ARG A 167 7.04 -22.51 0.08
N ALA A 168 6.53 -21.77 -0.90
CA ALA A 168 7.30 -21.37 -2.07
C ALA A 168 8.48 -20.47 -1.69
N MET A 169 8.28 -19.52 -0.76
CA MET A 169 9.35 -18.67 -0.24
C MET A 169 10.42 -19.49 0.49
N GLN A 170 10.04 -20.47 1.32
CA GLN A 170 11.00 -21.37 1.97
C GLN A 170 11.82 -22.21 0.98
N ILE A 171 11.21 -22.64 -0.14
CA ILE A 171 11.91 -23.37 -1.20
C ILE A 171 12.86 -22.44 -1.94
N LEU A 172 12.43 -21.20 -2.22
CA LEU A 172 13.27 -20.18 -2.83
C LEU A 172 14.52 -19.91 -1.99
N ASP A 173 14.38 -19.76 -0.67
CA ASP A 173 15.53 -19.54 0.23
C ASP A 173 16.55 -20.68 0.14
N ARG A 174 16.09 -21.93 -0.01
CA ARG A 174 16.99 -23.08 -0.22
C ARG A 174 17.67 -23.04 -1.58
N ALA A 175 16.94 -22.63 -2.63
CA ALA A 175 17.51 -22.47 -3.97
C ALA A 175 18.56 -21.35 -3.99
N LEU A 176 18.31 -20.24 -3.30
CA LEU A 176 19.27 -19.14 -3.17
C LEU A 176 20.55 -19.61 -2.46
N LYS A 177 20.44 -20.39 -1.37
CA LYS A 177 21.60 -20.99 -0.69
C LYS A 177 22.42 -21.91 -1.59
N ALA A 178 21.78 -22.67 -2.48
CA ALA A 178 22.49 -23.53 -3.42
C ALA A 178 23.25 -22.74 -4.49
N VAL A 179 22.71 -21.59 -4.92
CA VAL A 179 23.40 -20.68 -5.87
C VAL A 179 24.58 -19.98 -5.19
N ASP A 180 24.48 -19.68 -3.90
CA ASP A 180 25.52 -19.02 -3.10
C ASP A 180 26.85 -19.81 -3.04
N GLU A 181 26.84 -21.10 -3.34
CA GLU A 181 28.05 -21.94 -3.44
C GLU A 181 28.90 -21.66 -4.70
N LEU A 182 28.35 -20.94 -5.70
CA LEU A 182 29.04 -20.62 -6.95
C LEU A 182 29.86 -19.32 -6.85
N PRO A 183 30.84 -19.08 -7.74
CA PRO A 183 31.51 -17.77 -7.85
C PRO A 183 30.53 -16.66 -8.26
N GLU A 184 30.80 -15.42 -7.83
CA GLU A 184 29.91 -14.25 -7.96
C GLU A 184 29.35 -14.02 -9.38
N GLU A 185 30.19 -14.16 -10.42
CA GLU A 185 29.76 -14.01 -11.81
C GLU A 185 28.69 -15.06 -12.22
N TYR A 186 28.84 -16.29 -11.74
CA TYR A 186 27.86 -17.35 -11.98
C TYR A 186 26.60 -17.12 -11.16
N GLN A 187 26.72 -16.61 -9.92
CA GLN A 187 25.57 -16.27 -9.09
C GLN A 187 24.67 -15.25 -9.79
N ASP A 188 25.23 -14.14 -10.28
CA ASP A 188 24.47 -13.09 -10.99
C ASP A 188 23.76 -13.65 -12.23
N PHE A 189 24.47 -14.42 -13.07
CA PHE A 189 23.88 -15.02 -14.27
C PHE A 189 22.70 -15.94 -13.94
N TYR A 190 22.85 -16.84 -12.96
CA TYR A 190 21.79 -17.77 -12.59
C TYR A 190 20.63 -17.08 -11.86
N ALA A 191 20.90 -16.06 -11.04
CA ALA A 191 19.87 -15.23 -10.41
C ALA A 191 18.99 -14.53 -11.46
N ARG A 192 19.59 -13.88 -12.46
CA ARG A 192 18.85 -13.27 -13.58
C ARG A 192 17.99 -14.29 -14.31
N ARG A 193 18.52 -15.49 -14.58
CA ARG A 193 17.79 -16.57 -15.23
C ARG A 193 16.60 -17.07 -14.39
N MET A 194 16.74 -17.12 -13.08
CA MET A 194 15.64 -17.48 -12.15
C MET A 194 14.55 -16.42 -12.19
N VAL A 195 14.90 -15.13 -12.12
CA VAL A 195 13.94 -14.03 -12.22
C VAL A 195 13.15 -14.09 -13.53
N LEU A 196 13.83 -14.27 -14.67
CA LEU A 196 13.18 -14.40 -15.97
C LEU A 196 12.20 -15.58 -16.04
N ARG A 197 12.56 -16.73 -15.46
CA ARG A 197 11.66 -17.90 -15.38
C ARG A 197 10.41 -17.61 -14.55
N ILE A 198 10.55 -16.90 -13.44
CA ILE A 198 9.43 -16.51 -12.57
C ILE A 198 8.52 -15.54 -13.32
N GLN A 199 9.10 -14.51 -13.95
CA GLN A 199 8.35 -13.52 -14.73
C GLN A 199 7.57 -14.20 -15.86
N ASN A 200 8.22 -15.00 -16.70
CA ASN A 200 7.55 -15.66 -17.83
C ASN A 200 6.44 -16.64 -17.42
N LYS A 201 6.53 -17.24 -16.23
CA LYS A 201 5.56 -18.23 -15.76
C LYS A 201 4.38 -17.62 -15.01
N PHE A 202 4.62 -16.60 -14.18
CA PHE A 202 3.64 -16.12 -13.21
C PHE A 202 3.19 -14.69 -13.44
N TYR A 203 4.02 -13.84 -14.06
CA TYR A 203 3.64 -12.45 -14.27
C TYR A 203 2.67 -12.42 -15.43
N ARG A 204 1.50 -11.83 -15.19
CA ARG A 204 0.54 -11.56 -16.25
C ARG A 204 1.05 -10.35 -17.00
N THR A 205 1.44 -10.51 -18.26
CA THR A 205 1.56 -9.38 -19.16
C THR A 205 0.16 -8.79 -19.28
N SER A 206 -0.01 -7.52 -18.90
CA SER A 206 -1.23 -6.79 -19.23
C SER A 206 -1.35 -6.80 -20.76
N LEU A 207 -2.14 -7.72 -21.30
CA LEU A 207 -2.62 -7.58 -22.68
C LEU A 207 -3.52 -6.36 -22.66
N ASN A 208 -3.15 -5.37 -23.49
CA ASN A 208 -3.85 -4.12 -23.72
C ASN A 208 -5.37 -4.28 -23.89
#